data_AF-A0A4W3GVR0-F1
#
_entry.id   AF-A0A4W3GVR0-F1
#
_cell.length_a   1.000
_cell.length_b   1.000
_cell.length_c   1.000
_cell.angle_alpha   90.00
_cell.angle_beta   90.00
_cell.angle_gamma   90.00
#
_symmetry.space_group_name_H-M   'P 1'
#
loop_
_entity.id
_entity.type
_entity.pdbx_description
1 polymer ?
#
loop_
_entity_poly.entity_id
_entity_poly.type
_entity_poly.pdbx_seq_one_letter_code
_entity_poly.pdbx_strand_id
1 'polypeptide(L)'
;IILAFHIEPYHIVNLQYLETRLETLDGEELMKLKENINRLFQHCITALGEEHQITVVNALQTLCALIRGVHQKNKPTSGFDIINLLMGFDKAELRMKNLMESLDALLCGDGSDSLKSLCLKLLLCLVTVTDNISQNTILEYVMINSIFEAILQVLSVTCSRVRHGYHSVVLLALLVNYRKYESVNPYIVKLSIVDDENTLNGVMATVLSLCDRQYKDKEEEIQGGFFSAISSMMGSMFIADAEEKISVQTNEAILLALYEAVHLNRNFITVLAQVGIPPWGLPSPPASNEAGTGSSDVTSLDSAPAVMNTSELLLDPNVQTGNLLITFLKYCSIVMQDTKDEHRLNSARLCLIILTCIAEDQYANTFLHDDNMNFRVNLHRMPMRHRKKSADKSIPSRPLVCAVLDLMVEFMVTHMMKEFPMDLYVRCVQIVHKLICYQKKCRVRLHYTWRELWSALINLLKFLMSNETVLLGKYNIFTLALMVVNLFNVFITYGDTFLPTPCSYDELYYEIVRMHQVFDNLYSMGNARLISKRTRVRFPGRAKS
;
A
#
# COMPACT_ATOMS: atom_id res chain seq x y z
N ILE A 1 -3.04 47.89 5.47
CA ILE A 1 -4.24 47.07 5.18
C ILE A 1 -4.95 47.55 3.91
N ILE A 2 -5.12 48.85 3.64
CA ILE A 2 -5.69 49.35 2.37
C ILE A 2 -4.66 49.42 1.21
N LEU A 3 -3.36 49.51 1.50
CA LEU A 3 -2.31 49.61 0.48
C LEU A 3 -1.86 48.28 -0.17
N ALA A 4 -2.28 47.12 0.35
CA ALA A 4 -1.95 45.81 -0.24
C ALA A 4 -3.03 45.28 -1.22
N PHE A 5 -4.17 45.96 -1.30
CA PHE A 5 -5.31 45.59 -2.17
C PHE A 5 -5.41 46.45 -3.43
N HIS A 6 -4.43 47.30 -3.72
CA HIS A 6 -4.26 47.92 -5.04
C HIS A 6 -3.28 47.06 -5.85
N ILE A 7 -3.83 46.07 -6.53
CA ILE A 7 -3.08 45.19 -7.44
C ILE A 7 -3.16 45.83 -8.84
N GLU A 8 -2.08 46.52 -9.23
CA GLU A 8 -1.72 46.67 -10.63
C GLU A 8 -1.14 45.34 -11.16
N PRO A 9 -1.24 45.03 -12.47
CA PRO A 9 -1.38 43.66 -12.97
C PRO A 9 -0.10 42.79 -13.01
N TYR A 10 1.01 43.20 -12.39
CA TYR A 10 2.31 42.55 -12.66
C TYR A 10 3.20 42.23 -11.46
N HIS A 11 2.74 42.42 -10.22
CA HIS A 11 3.60 42.16 -9.06
C HIS A 11 3.21 40.90 -8.28
N ILE A 12 4.11 39.91 -8.38
CA ILE A 12 4.44 38.87 -7.41
C ILE A 12 3.73 39.12 -6.08
N VAL A 13 2.68 38.34 -5.78
CA VAL A 13 2.15 38.29 -4.41
C VAL A 13 3.33 37.93 -3.52
N ASN A 14 3.65 38.78 -2.54
CA ASN A 14 4.66 38.44 -1.54
C ASN A 14 4.07 37.35 -0.64
N LEU A 15 4.09 36.11 -1.15
CA LEU A 15 3.48 34.92 -0.55
C LEU A 15 3.99 34.73 0.87
N GLN A 16 5.29 34.96 1.07
CA GLN A 16 5.96 34.88 2.36
C GLN A 16 5.40 35.93 3.33
N TYR A 17 5.11 37.15 2.85
CA TYR A 17 4.45 38.16 3.67
C TYR A 17 3.01 37.78 4.02
N LEU A 18 2.24 37.22 3.07
CA LEU A 18 0.87 36.76 3.33
C LEU A 18 0.85 35.65 4.38
N GLU A 19 1.69 34.62 4.22
CA GLU A 19 1.83 33.50 5.16
C GLU A 19 2.24 34.00 6.54
N THR A 20 3.30 34.81 6.62
CA THR A 20 3.76 35.39 7.90
C THR A 20 2.67 36.22 8.55
N ARG A 21 1.93 37.02 7.77
CA ARG A 21 0.87 37.87 8.32
C ARG A 21 -0.29 37.02 8.84
N LEU A 22 -0.74 36.01 8.11
CA LEU A 22 -1.79 35.09 8.55
C LEU A 22 -1.36 34.31 9.80
N GLU A 23 -0.07 33.95 9.92
CA GLU A 23 0.49 33.33 11.12
C GLU A 23 0.48 34.27 12.33
N THR A 24 0.68 35.58 12.15
CA THR A 24 0.67 36.55 13.26
C THR A 24 -0.72 36.93 13.77
N LEU A 25 -1.78 36.72 12.99
CA LEU A 25 -3.14 37.18 13.34
C LEU A 25 -3.84 36.21 14.29
N ASP A 26 -4.64 36.74 15.21
CA ASP A 26 -5.53 35.95 16.07
C ASP A 26 -6.90 35.74 15.42
N GLY A 27 -7.68 34.76 15.91
CA GLY A 27 -8.96 34.38 15.31
C GLY A 27 -9.99 35.51 15.20
N GLU A 28 -10.05 36.40 16.19
CA GLU A 28 -10.92 37.58 16.16
C GLU A 28 -10.47 38.62 15.12
N GLU A 29 -9.16 38.81 14.95
CA GLU A 29 -8.60 39.72 13.95
C GLU A 29 -8.82 39.18 12.53
N LEU A 30 -8.74 37.86 12.38
CA LEU A 30 -9.04 37.17 11.13
C LEU A 30 -10.50 37.38 10.72
N MET A 31 -11.44 37.35 11.68
CA MET A 31 -12.85 37.64 11.44
C MET A 31 -13.11 39.08 10.97
N LYS A 32 -12.33 40.06 11.46
CA LYS A 32 -12.40 41.45 10.96
C LYS A 32 -11.94 41.57 9.50
N LEU A 33 -11.10 40.64 9.04
CA LEU A 33 -10.61 40.59 7.66
C LEU A 33 -11.48 39.72 6.75
N LYS A 34 -12.58 39.14 7.24
CA LYS A 34 -13.46 38.22 6.51
C LYS A 34 -13.85 38.73 5.12
N GLU A 35 -14.31 39.98 4.99
CA GLU A 35 -14.71 40.52 3.68
C GLU A 35 -13.54 40.62 2.70
N ASN A 36 -12.36 40.97 3.19
CA ASN A 36 -11.14 41.05 2.38
C ASN A 36 -10.67 39.66 1.93
N ILE A 37 -10.73 38.67 2.82
CA ILE A 37 -10.44 37.26 2.52
C ILE A 37 -11.43 36.75 1.46
N ASN A 38 -12.73 37.01 1.65
CA ASN A 38 -13.77 36.63 0.70
C ASN A 38 -13.59 37.27 -0.69
N ARG A 39 -13.08 38.51 -0.76
CA ARG A 39 -12.78 39.18 -2.04
C ARG A 39 -11.51 38.60 -2.67
N LEU A 40 -10.45 38.40 -1.87
CA LEU A 40 -9.21 37.81 -2.34
C LEU A 40 -9.44 36.42 -2.92
N PHE A 41 -10.17 35.55 -2.21
CA PHE A 41 -10.51 34.20 -2.66
C PHE A 41 -11.26 34.23 -4.00
N GLN A 42 -12.24 35.13 -4.15
CA GLN A 42 -12.96 35.31 -5.41
C GLN A 42 -12.05 35.78 -6.55
N HIS A 43 -11.20 36.79 -6.30
CA HIS A 43 -10.27 37.30 -7.31
C HIS A 43 -9.31 36.21 -7.77
N CYS A 44 -8.80 35.39 -6.84
CA CYS A 44 -7.97 34.26 -7.21
C CYS A 44 -8.72 33.25 -8.08
N ILE A 45 -9.99 32.92 -7.80
CA ILE A 45 -10.79 32.03 -8.66
C ILE A 45 -10.95 32.62 -10.07
N THR A 46 -11.30 33.90 -10.18
CA THR A 46 -11.46 34.54 -11.49
C THR A 46 -10.14 34.55 -12.27
N ALA A 47 -9.02 34.77 -11.58
CA ALA A 47 -7.68 34.77 -12.16
C ALA A 47 -7.21 33.38 -12.66
N LEU A 48 -7.86 32.28 -12.24
CA LEU A 48 -7.56 30.94 -12.79
C LEU A 48 -8.01 30.78 -14.25
N GLY A 49 -8.95 31.60 -14.71
CA GLY A 49 -9.44 31.60 -16.09
C GLY A 49 -8.67 32.53 -17.03
N GLU A 50 -7.60 33.19 -16.57
CA GLU A 50 -6.79 34.09 -17.40
C GLU A 50 -5.78 33.33 -18.28
N GLU A 51 -5.45 33.91 -19.44
CA GLU A 51 -4.47 33.32 -20.37
C GLU A 51 -3.03 33.39 -19.84
N HIS A 52 -2.73 34.35 -18.97
CA HIS A 52 -1.39 34.56 -18.43
C HIS A 52 -1.05 33.54 -17.34
N GLN A 53 -0.19 32.57 -17.68
CA GLN A 53 0.22 31.48 -16.78
C GLN A 53 0.81 31.95 -15.44
N ILE A 54 1.52 33.09 -15.40
CA ILE A 54 2.07 33.64 -14.16
C ILE A 54 0.96 34.06 -13.20
N THR A 55 -0.12 34.67 -13.72
CA THR A 55 -1.27 35.06 -12.90
C THR A 55 -1.96 33.83 -12.33
N VAL A 56 -2.14 32.78 -13.15
CA VAL A 56 -2.72 31.50 -12.71
C VAL A 56 -1.88 30.86 -11.60
N VAL A 57 -0.55 30.82 -11.76
CA VAL A 57 0.36 30.29 -10.72
C VAL A 57 0.24 31.09 -9.42
N ASN A 58 0.29 32.42 -9.50
CA ASN A 58 0.19 33.29 -8.33
C ASN A 58 -1.17 33.13 -7.63
N ALA A 59 -2.26 33.00 -8.38
CA ALA A 59 -3.59 32.77 -7.85
C ALA A 59 -3.68 31.44 -7.10
N LEU A 60 -3.19 30.34 -7.69
CA LEU A 60 -3.15 29.03 -7.05
C LEU A 60 -2.28 29.01 -5.78
N GLN A 61 -1.11 29.64 -5.80
CA GLN A 61 -0.24 29.77 -4.62
C GLN A 61 -0.93 30.57 -3.50
N THR A 62 -1.58 31.68 -3.86
CA THR A 62 -2.30 32.53 -2.91
C THR A 62 -3.47 31.77 -2.28
N LEU A 63 -4.23 31.00 -3.07
CA LEU A 63 -5.30 30.14 -2.54
C LEU A 63 -4.75 29.09 -1.55
N CYS A 64 -3.64 28.43 -1.87
CA CYS A 64 -3.01 27.48 -0.96
C CYS A 64 -2.62 28.13 0.37
N ALA A 65 -1.94 29.28 0.32
CA ALA A 65 -1.50 30.00 1.50
C ALA A 65 -2.69 30.49 2.35
N LEU A 66 -3.76 30.97 1.69
CA LEU A 66 -4.96 31.44 2.36
C LEU A 66 -5.69 30.31 3.11
N ILE A 67 -5.89 29.16 2.45
CA ILE A 67 -6.55 27.99 3.06
C ILE A 67 -5.73 27.48 4.24
N ARG A 68 -4.41 27.37 4.10
CA ARG A 68 -3.50 26.94 5.17
C ARG A 68 -3.51 27.90 6.35
N GLY A 69 -3.41 29.20 6.09
CA GLY A 69 -3.42 30.22 7.13
C GLY A 69 -4.73 30.24 7.90
N VAL A 70 -5.87 30.07 7.21
CA VAL A 70 -7.18 29.94 7.87
C VAL A 70 -7.27 28.67 8.71
N HIS A 71 -6.82 27.53 8.17
CA HIS A 71 -6.83 26.24 8.88
C HIS A 71 -6.01 26.29 10.19
N GLN A 72 -4.78 26.83 10.16
CA GLN A 72 -3.93 26.92 11.35
C GLN A 72 -4.57 27.69 12.51
N LYS A 73 -5.52 28.58 12.19
CA LYS A 73 -6.25 29.41 13.14
C LYS A 73 -7.60 28.81 13.54
N ASN A 74 -8.06 27.76 12.85
CA ASN A 74 -9.28 27.04 13.18
C ASN A 74 -9.05 26.11 14.37
N LYS A 75 -9.00 26.68 15.58
CA LYS A 75 -8.96 25.94 16.84
C LYS A 75 -10.39 25.79 17.36
N PRO A 76 -10.71 24.79 18.19
CA PRO A 76 -12.05 24.67 18.79
C PRO A 76 -12.49 25.93 19.57
N THR A 77 -11.53 26.78 19.97
CA THR A 77 -11.75 28.06 20.65
C THR A 77 -11.96 29.26 19.72
N SER A 78 -11.75 29.14 18.40
CA SER A 78 -11.73 30.29 17.49
C SER A 78 -13.11 30.73 17.01
N GLY A 79 -14.17 29.93 17.21
CA GLY A 79 -15.56 30.34 17.06
C GLY A 79 -16.01 30.75 15.64
N PHE A 80 -15.17 30.58 14.62
CA PHE A 80 -15.49 30.92 13.23
C PHE A 80 -15.54 29.69 12.32
N ASP A 81 -16.41 29.75 11.32
CA ASP A 81 -16.57 28.73 10.30
C ASP A 81 -15.64 29.00 9.09
N ILE A 82 -14.87 28.00 8.68
CA ILE A 82 -13.89 28.13 7.58
C ILE A 82 -14.56 28.52 6.26
N ILE A 83 -15.72 27.95 5.94
CA ILE A 83 -16.44 28.25 4.69
C ILE A 83 -16.89 29.70 4.73
N ASN A 84 -17.47 30.13 5.85
CA ASN A 84 -17.93 31.51 5.99
C ASN A 84 -16.78 32.52 5.87
N LEU A 85 -15.61 32.17 6.40
CA LEU A 85 -14.43 33.02 6.36
C LEU A 85 -13.79 33.09 4.96
N LEU A 86 -13.66 31.96 4.27
CA LEU A 86 -13.02 31.86 2.96
C LEU A 86 -13.89 32.36 1.82
N MET A 87 -15.16 31.94 1.80
CA MET A 87 -16.06 32.16 0.67
C MET A 87 -17.41 32.78 1.02
N GLY A 88 -17.80 32.80 2.30
CA GLY A 88 -19.11 33.30 2.75
C GLY A 88 -20.24 32.34 2.36
N PHE A 89 -21.19 32.11 3.26
CA PHE A 89 -22.23 31.10 3.04
C PHE A 89 -23.07 31.35 1.78
N ASP A 90 -23.49 32.59 1.53
CA ASP A 90 -24.40 32.92 0.42
C ASP A 90 -23.80 32.66 -0.98
N LYS A 91 -22.46 32.67 -1.08
CA LYS A 91 -21.74 32.54 -2.36
C LYS A 91 -20.85 31.30 -2.41
N ALA A 92 -20.85 30.47 -1.37
CA ALA A 92 -19.95 29.32 -1.23
C ALA A 92 -20.13 28.33 -2.39
N GLU A 93 -21.37 27.96 -2.71
CA GLU A 93 -21.69 27.00 -3.75
C GLU A 93 -21.19 27.45 -5.13
N LEU A 94 -21.52 28.67 -5.55
CA LEU A 94 -21.08 29.23 -6.83
C LEU A 94 -19.56 29.35 -6.91
N ARG A 95 -18.92 29.80 -5.82
CA ARG A 95 -17.45 29.95 -5.76
C ARG A 95 -16.75 28.60 -5.87
N MET A 96 -17.25 27.59 -5.16
CA MET A 96 -16.65 26.26 -5.22
C MET A 96 -16.88 25.60 -6.58
N LYS A 97 -18.07 25.76 -7.17
CA LYS A 97 -18.34 25.29 -8.53
C LYS A 97 -17.30 25.84 -9.53
N ASN A 98 -17.13 27.16 -9.56
CA ASN A 98 -16.18 27.81 -10.47
C ASN A 98 -14.72 27.40 -10.17
N LEU A 99 -14.38 27.20 -8.90
CA LEU A 99 -13.06 26.70 -8.52
C LEU A 99 -12.84 25.27 -9.04
N MET A 100 -13.80 24.38 -8.87
CA MET A 100 -13.67 22.99 -9.31
C MET A 100 -13.62 22.88 -10.84
N GLU A 101 -14.46 23.63 -11.57
CA GLU A 101 -14.41 23.70 -13.04
C GLU A 101 -13.05 24.24 -13.54
N SER A 102 -12.49 25.25 -12.89
CA SER A 102 -11.16 25.78 -13.25
C SER A 102 -10.05 24.77 -12.98
N LEU A 103 -10.11 24.05 -11.86
CA LEU A 103 -9.12 23.02 -11.51
C LEU A 103 -9.21 21.81 -12.44
N ASP A 104 -10.41 21.42 -12.85
CA ASP A 104 -10.65 20.37 -13.85
C ASP A 104 -9.98 20.75 -15.18
N ALA A 105 -10.27 21.94 -15.70
CA ALA A 105 -9.66 22.44 -16.94
C ALA A 105 -8.12 22.50 -16.87
N LEU A 106 -7.54 22.91 -15.74
CA LEU A 106 -6.09 23.00 -15.56
C LEU A 106 -5.41 21.63 -15.46
N LEU A 107 -6.07 20.62 -14.87
CA LEU A 107 -5.55 19.26 -14.79
C LEU A 107 -5.65 18.52 -16.13
N CYS A 108 -6.79 18.69 -16.82
CA CYS A 108 -7.10 18.05 -18.09
C CYS A 108 -6.38 18.70 -19.28
N GLY A 109 -6.06 19.99 -19.20
CA GLY A 109 -5.41 20.75 -20.28
C GLY A 109 -3.92 20.45 -20.47
N ASP A 110 -3.35 21.01 -21.53
CA ASP A 110 -1.92 20.92 -21.90
C ASP A 110 -1.03 21.90 -21.12
N GLY A 111 -1.44 22.28 -19.91
CA GLY A 111 -0.68 23.17 -19.03
C GLY A 111 0.64 22.55 -18.57
N SER A 112 1.54 23.40 -18.07
CA SER A 112 2.84 22.95 -17.54
C SER A 112 2.68 21.98 -16.36
N ASP A 113 3.63 21.05 -16.19
CA ASP A 113 3.64 20.10 -15.06
C ASP A 113 3.67 20.81 -13.69
N SER A 114 4.27 22.00 -13.64
CA SER A 114 4.29 22.85 -12.44
C SER A 114 2.88 23.33 -12.06
N LEU A 115 2.04 23.68 -13.06
CA LEU A 115 0.65 24.05 -12.84
C LEU A 115 -0.17 22.86 -12.34
N LYS A 116 -0.02 21.68 -12.94
CA LYS A 116 -0.71 20.46 -12.49
C LYS A 116 -0.33 20.09 -11.05
N SER A 117 0.97 20.18 -10.71
CA SER A 117 1.46 19.99 -9.34
C SER A 117 0.79 20.92 -8.34
N LEU A 118 0.65 22.19 -8.72
CA LEU A 118 0.07 23.21 -7.85
C LEU A 118 -1.44 23.05 -7.71
N CYS A 119 -2.15 22.64 -8.77
CA CYS A 119 -3.57 22.29 -8.72
C CYS A 119 -3.82 21.11 -7.77
N LEU A 120 -3.04 20.03 -7.89
CA LEU A 120 -3.14 18.88 -6.98
C LEU A 120 -2.79 19.26 -5.54
N LYS A 121 -1.80 20.13 -5.34
CA LYS A 121 -1.47 20.66 -4.01
C LYS A 121 -2.63 21.45 -3.41
N LEU A 122 -3.31 22.28 -4.19
CA LEU A 122 -4.49 23.03 -3.75
C LEU A 122 -5.65 22.09 -3.39
N LEU A 123 -5.94 21.10 -4.24
CA LEU A 123 -6.94 20.07 -3.96
C LEU A 123 -6.64 19.32 -2.67
N LEU A 124 -5.40 18.86 -2.49
CA LEU A 124 -4.97 18.24 -1.23
C LEU A 124 -5.16 19.18 -0.05
N CYS A 125 -4.79 20.46 -0.16
CA CYS A 125 -5.03 21.44 0.91
C CYS A 125 -6.51 21.54 1.25
N LEU A 126 -7.42 21.54 0.27
CA LEU A 126 -8.89 21.59 0.48
C LEU A 126 -9.43 20.33 1.16
N VAL A 127 -8.96 19.15 0.75
CA VAL A 127 -9.41 17.87 1.31
C VAL A 127 -8.91 17.69 2.74
N THR A 128 -7.71 18.17 3.07
CA THR A 128 -7.07 18.04 4.38
C THR A 128 -7.21 19.29 5.26
N VAL A 129 -8.24 20.12 5.06
CA VAL A 129 -8.51 21.31 5.90
C VAL A 129 -8.94 20.94 7.32
N THR A 130 -9.36 19.71 7.57
CA THR A 130 -9.71 19.25 8.93
C THR A 130 -9.00 17.94 9.22
N ASP A 131 -8.63 17.73 10.49
CA ASP A 131 -7.94 16.50 10.92
C ASP A 131 -8.79 15.25 10.66
N ASN A 132 -10.12 15.38 10.80
CA ASN A 132 -11.08 14.35 10.43
C ASN A 132 -11.72 14.69 9.08
N ILE A 133 -11.49 13.83 8.08
CA ILE A 133 -12.01 14.02 6.72
C ILE A 133 -13.54 14.07 6.68
N SER A 134 -14.23 13.24 7.48
CA SER A 134 -15.71 13.18 7.49
C SER A 134 -16.35 14.45 8.05
N GLN A 135 -15.60 15.23 8.83
CA GLN A 135 -16.03 16.52 9.37
C GLN A 135 -15.75 17.70 8.42
N ASN A 136 -15.01 17.47 7.32
CA ASN A 136 -14.72 18.51 6.35
C ASN A 136 -15.98 18.81 5.51
N THR A 137 -16.69 19.88 5.84
CA THR A 137 -17.89 20.32 5.09
C THR A 137 -17.54 20.91 3.72
N ILE A 138 -16.29 21.34 3.48
CA ILE A 138 -15.82 21.79 2.16
C ILE A 138 -15.93 20.65 1.14
N LEU A 139 -15.73 19.41 1.58
CA LEU A 139 -15.81 18.24 0.70
C LEU A 139 -17.22 18.02 0.15
N GLU A 140 -18.29 18.48 0.81
CA GLU A 140 -19.65 18.37 0.25
C GLU A 140 -19.73 19.05 -1.12
N TYR A 141 -19.10 20.22 -1.28
CA TYR A 141 -19.05 20.93 -2.55
C TYR A 141 -18.12 20.26 -3.59
N VAL A 142 -17.05 19.58 -3.16
CA VAL A 142 -16.14 18.80 -4.03
C VAL A 142 -16.82 17.51 -4.50
N MET A 143 -17.71 16.94 -3.68
CA MET A 143 -18.52 15.78 -4.06
C MET A 143 -19.55 16.14 -5.12
N ILE A 144 -20.15 17.34 -5.03
CA ILE A 144 -21.12 17.85 -6.03
C ILE A 144 -20.42 18.16 -7.36
N ASN A 145 -19.33 18.93 -7.33
CA ASN A 145 -18.58 19.34 -8.53
C ASN A 145 -17.38 18.40 -8.76
N SER A 146 -17.69 17.12 -8.94
CA SER A 146 -16.71 16.01 -8.98
C SER A 146 -15.47 16.28 -9.85
N ILE A 147 -14.27 16.14 -9.27
CA ILE A 147 -12.96 16.24 -9.95
C ILE A 147 -12.41 14.85 -10.37
N PHE A 148 -13.27 13.83 -10.35
CA PHE A 148 -12.87 12.43 -10.51
C PHE A 148 -12.23 12.15 -11.87
N GLU A 149 -12.83 12.65 -12.96
CA GLU A 149 -12.34 12.38 -14.32
C GLU A 149 -10.95 13.00 -14.56
N ALA A 150 -10.73 14.22 -14.07
CA ALA A 150 -9.41 14.86 -14.11
C ALA A 150 -8.33 14.05 -13.38
N ILE A 151 -8.65 13.49 -12.20
CA ILE A 151 -7.73 12.62 -11.46
C ILE A 151 -7.39 11.37 -12.27
N LEU A 152 -8.41 10.73 -12.88
CA LEU A 152 -8.19 9.53 -13.70
C LEU A 152 -7.37 9.84 -14.95
N GLN A 153 -7.62 10.97 -15.62
CA GLN A 153 -6.84 11.39 -16.77
C GLN A 153 -5.36 11.62 -16.42
N VAL A 154 -5.07 12.21 -15.25
CA VAL A 154 -3.70 12.37 -14.76
C VAL A 154 -3.02 11.01 -14.55
N LEU A 155 -3.77 9.99 -14.12
CA LEU A 155 -3.27 8.65 -13.85
C LEU A 155 -3.16 7.77 -15.10
N SER A 156 -3.99 7.99 -16.11
CA SER A 156 -3.96 7.23 -17.37
C SER A 156 -2.77 7.63 -18.26
N VAL A 157 -2.35 8.90 -18.23
CA VAL A 157 -1.23 9.40 -19.03
C VAL A 157 0.11 9.10 -18.36
N THR A 158 0.97 8.30 -19.00
CA THR A 158 2.26 7.85 -18.43
C THR A 158 3.18 8.98 -17.95
N CYS A 159 3.40 10.03 -18.76
CA CYS A 159 4.28 11.14 -18.37
C CYS A 159 3.76 11.90 -17.14
N SER A 160 2.45 12.16 -17.13
CA SER A 160 1.76 12.84 -16.03
C SER A 160 1.77 11.98 -14.76
N ARG A 161 1.48 10.67 -14.89
CA ARG A 161 1.51 9.68 -13.82
C ARG A 161 2.85 9.63 -13.09
N VAL A 162 3.97 9.65 -13.81
CA VAL A 162 5.31 9.61 -13.19
C VAL A 162 5.56 10.81 -12.28
N ARG A 163 5.03 11.99 -12.63
CA ARG A 163 5.27 13.23 -11.88
C ARG A 163 4.21 13.52 -10.83
N HIS A 164 2.96 13.20 -11.13
CA HIS A 164 1.78 13.63 -10.36
C HIS A 164 0.97 12.47 -9.79
N GLY A 165 1.32 11.22 -10.12
CA GLY A 165 0.57 10.04 -9.71
C GLY A 165 0.45 9.94 -8.19
N TYR A 166 1.52 10.21 -7.44
CA TYR A 166 1.49 10.13 -5.98
C TYR A 166 0.39 11.00 -5.37
N HIS A 167 0.38 12.29 -5.69
CA HIS A 167 -0.61 13.23 -5.17
C HIS A 167 -2.03 12.88 -5.65
N SER A 168 -2.16 12.39 -6.88
CA SER A 168 -3.44 12.00 -7.47
C SER A 168 -4.05 10.77 -6.79
N VAL A 169 -3.23 9.75 -6.52
CA VAL A 169 -3.65 8.52 -5.81
C VAL A 169 -4.03 8.83 -4.36
N VAL A 170 -3.25 9.67 -3.66
CA VAL A 170 -3.58 10.10 -2.29
C VAL A 170 -4.88 10.90 -2.27
N LEU A 171 -5.05 11.84 -3.20
CA LEU A 171 -6.28 12.62 -3.32
C LEU A 171 -7.49 11.72 -3.57
N LEU A 172 -7.37 10.76 -4.49
CA LEU A 172 -8.42 9.78 -4.77
C LEU A 172 -8.78 8.98 -3.52
N ALA A 173 -7.78 8.46 -2.79
CA ALA A 173 -8.01 7.68 -1.57
C ALA A 173 -8.74 8.49 -0.48
N LEU A 174 -8.36 9.75 -0.29
CA LEU A 174 -9.03 10.64 0.66
C LEU A 174 -10.49 10.89 0.25
N LEU A 175 -10.74 11.21 -1.03
CA LEU A 175 -12.09 11.47 -1.53
C LEU A 175 -13.00 10.25 -1.42
N VAL A 176 -12.49 9.05 -1.71
CA VAL A 176 -13.21 7.77 -1.54
C VAL A 176 -13.57 7.49 -0.07
N ASN A 177 -12.75 7.94 0.87
CA ASN A 177 -12.95 7.70 2.31
C ASN A 177 -13.85 8.74 3.00
N TYR A 178 -14.19 9.85 2.33
CA TYR A 178 -15.10 10.85 2.90
C TYR A 178 -16.49 10.28 3.20
N ARG A 179 -16.91 10.31 4.47
CA ARG A 179 -18.21 9.81 4.95
C ARG A 179 -18.61 8.44 4.41
N LYS A 180 -17.61 7.58 4.15
CA LYS A 180 -17.76 6.27 3.49
C LYS A 180 -18.85 5.37 4.09
N TYR A 181 -19.07 5.47 5.40
CA TYR A 181 -20.07 4.66 6.13
C TYR A 181 -21.32 5.44 6.56
N GLU A 182 -21.38 6.74 6.29
CA GLU A 182 -22.47 7.62 6.74
C GLU A 182 -23.39 8.01 5.58
N SER A 183 -22.85 8.18 4.37
CA SER A 183 -23.60 8.61 3.18
C SER A 183 -23.09 7.95 1.90
N VAL A 184 -23.90 7.99 0.84
CA VAL A 184 -23.47 7.53 -0.49
C VAL A 184 -22.38 8.45 -1.01
N ASN A 185 -21.17 7.92 -1.18
CA ASN A 185 -20.05 8.66 -1.73
C ASN A 185 -19.97 8.43 -3.26
N PRO A 186 -20.05 9.49 -4.09
CA PRO A 186 -20.02 9.35 -5.54
C PRO A 186 -18.68 8.82 -6.07
N TYR A 187 -17.55 9.07 -5.38
CA TYR A 187 -16.24 8.55 -5.76
C TYR A 187 -16.15 7.03 -5.55
N ILE A 188 -16.83 6.48 -4.54
CA ILE A 188 -16.95 5.01 -4.36
C ILE A 188 -17.68 4.41 -5.57
N VAL A 189 -18.83 4.99 -5.93
CA VAL A 189 -19.64 4.51 -7.06
C VAL A 189 -18.84 4.61 -8.36
N LYS A 190 -18.24 5.78 -8.64
CA LYS A 190 -17.44 5.99 -9.84
C LYS A 190 -16.24 5.04 -9.91
N LEU A 191 -15.47 4.88 -8.82
CA LEU A 191 -14.33 3.97 -8.78
C LEU A 191 -14.75 2.51 -9.00
N SER A 192 -15.91 2.10 -8.48
CA SER A 192 -16.43 0.73 -8.61
C SER A 192 -16.80 0.33 -10.05
N ILE A 193 -17.12 1.31 -10.90
CA ILE A 193 -17.55 1.09 -12.29
C ILE A 193 -16.45 1.36 -13.32
N VAL A 194 -15.27 1.83 -12.91
CA VAL A 194 -14.14 2.05 -13.85
C VAL A 194 -13.75 0.73 -14.50
N ASP A 195 -13.75 0.70 -15.82
CA ASP A 195 -13.37 -0.44 -16.66
C ASP A 195 -12.16 -0.15 -17.54
N ASP A 196 -11.74 1.11 -17.69
CA ASP A 196 -10.54 1.47 -18.45
C ASP A 196 -9.26 0.87 -17.83
N GLU A 197 -8.77 -0.19 -18.46
CA GLU A 197 -7.55 -0.90 -18.04
C GLU A 197 -6.34 0.04 -17.94
N ASN A 198 -6.23 1.07 -18.79
CA ASN A 198 -5.10 2.00 -18.76
C ASN A 198 -5.08 2.83 -17.48
N THR A 199 -6.23 3.34 -17.05
CA THR A 199 -6.37 4.07 -15.80
C THR A 199 -6.14 3.17 -14.58
N LEU A 200 -6.69 1.96 -14.59
CA LEU A 200 -6.49 0.98 -13.51
C LEU A 200 -5.01 0.59 -13.37
N ASN A 201 -4.34 0.32 -14.50
CA ASN A 201 -2.89 0.16 -14.57
C ASN A 201 -2.13 1.41 -14.11
N GLY A 202 -2.68 2.59 -14.40
CA GLY A 202 -2.19 3.90 -13.98
C GLY A 202 -2.05 4.02 -12.47
N VAL A 203 -3.17 3.82 -11.76
CA VAL A 203 -3.25 3.80 -10.30
C VAL A 203 -2.29 2.75 -9.73
N MET A 204 -2.34 1.53 -10.26
CA MET A 204 -1.58 0.40 -9.73
C MET A 204 -0.07 0.57 -9.90
N ALA A 205 0.39 0.96 -11.09
CA ALA A 205 1.81 1.22 -11.34
C ALA A 205 2.35 2.35 -10.46
N THR A 206 1.54 3.37 -10.17
CA THR A 206 1.92 4.46 -9.26
C THR A 206 2.14 3.95 -7.84
N VAL A 207 1.15 3.22 -7.31
CA VAL A 207 1.23 2.62 -5.96
C VAL A 207 2.47 1.74 -5.85
N LEU A 208 2.68 0.87 -6.83
CA LEU A 208 3.71 -0.16 -6.75
C LEU A 208 5.10 0.32 -7.12
N SER A 209 5.26 1.32 -7.99
CA SER A 209 6.56 1.97 -8.20
C SER A 209 7.07 2.62 -6.91
N LEU A 210 6.17 3.15 -6.08
CA LEU A 210 6.52 3.70 -4.78
C LEU A 210 6.87 2.60 -3.78
N CYS A 211 6.16 1.47 -3.80
CA CYS A 211 6.54 0.27 -3.06
C CYS A 211 7.91 -0.30 -3.49
N ASP A 212 8.20 -0.33 -4.80
CA ASP A 212 9.48 -0.79 -5.37
C ASP A 212 10.63 0.12 -4.95
N ARG A 213 10.42 1.44 -4.97
CA ARG A 213 11.41 2.39 -4.46
C ARG A 213 11.73 2.14 -2.99
N GLN A 214 10.69 1.98 -2.16
CA GLN A 214 10.88 1.64 -0.74
C GLN A 214 11.57 0.28 -0.52
N TYR A 215 11.39 -0.66 -1.46
CA TYR A 215 12.08 -1.95 -1.43
C TYR A 215 13.57 -1.81 -1.79
N LYS A 216 13.88 -1.11 -2.89
CA LYS A 216 15.24 -0.88 -3.37
C LYS A 216 16.08 -0.08 -2.38
N ASP A 217 15.55 1.01 -1.85
CA ASP A 217 16.25 1.84 -0.86
C ASP A 217 16.73 0.99 0.32
N LYS A 218 15.93 0.01 0.75
CA LYS A 218 16.31 -0.90 1.84
C LYS A 218 17.26 -2.02 1.43
N GLU A 219 17.11 -2.56 0.22
CA GLU A 219 18.05 -3.56 -0.27
C GLU A 219 19.46 -2.96 -0.34
N GLU A 220 19.57 -1.70 -0.77
CA GLU A 220 20.82 -0.93 -0.76
C GLU A 220 21.34 -0.63 0.66
N GLU A 221 20.48 -0.25 1.61
CA GLU A 221 20.88 -0.07 3.02
C GLU A 221 21.44 -1.36 3.64
N ILE A 222 20.79 -2.51 3.37
CA ILE A 222 21.19 -3.82 3.91
C ILE A 222 22.50 -4.30 3.28
N GLN A 223 22.72 -4.04 2.00
CA GLN A 223 23.96 -4.40 1.30
C GLN A 223 25.12 -3.44 1.63
N GLY A 224 24.84 -2.14 1.80
CA GLY A 224 25.83 -1.11 2.12
C GLY A 224 26.29 -1.09 3.58
N GLY A 225 25.45 -1.57 4.51
CA GLY A 225 25.68 -1.51 5.95
C GLY A 225 26.89 -2.30 6.48
N PHE A 226 27.48 -3.21 5.69
CA PHE A 226 28.66 -3.98 6.13
C PHE A 226 30.00 -3.30 5.81
N PHE A 227 30.06 -2.38 4.84
CA PHE A 227 31.30 -1.68 4.45
C PHE A 227 31.34 -0.21 4.85
N SER A 228 30.19 0.49 4.93
CA SER A 228 30.14 1.88 5.40
C SER A 228 30.41 2.00 6.90
N ALA A 229 29.98 1.00 7.69
CA ALA A 229 30.20 0.93 9.13
C ALA A 229 31.69 0.87 9.49
N ILE A 230 32.54 0.18 8.72
CA ILE A 230 33.98 0.11 9.00
C ILE A 230 34.68 1.45 8.73
N SER A 231 34.16 2.27 7.81
CA SER A 231 34.72 3.59 7.51
C SER A 231 34.31 4.67 8.52
N SER A 232 33.14 4.54 9.18
CA SER A 232 32.76 5.44 10.28
C SER A 232 33.33 5.01 11.65
N MET A 233 33.84 3.78 11.78
CA MET A 233 34.33 3.19 13.04
C MET A 233 35.81 3.50 13.39
N MET A 234 36.46 4.45 12.70
CA MET A 234 37.78 5.00 13.09
C MET A 234 37.68 6.45 13.59
N GLY A 235 36.57 6.86 14.21
CA GLY A 235 36.35 8.25 14.61
C GLY A 235 35.80 8.55 16.00
N SER A 236 35.20 7.61 16.74
CA SER A 236 34.60 7.95 18.05
C SER A 236 34.44 6.73 18.96
N MET A 237 35.49 6.48 19.75
CA MET A 237 35.39 5.73 21.00
C MET A 237 34.67 6.63 22.01
N PHE A 238 33.68 6.08 22.73
CA PHE A 238 32.77 6.72 23.69
C PHE A 238 31.52 7.39 23.10
N ILE A 239 30.42 6.64 23.04
CA ILE A 239 29.09 6.97 23.62
C ILE A 239 28.16 5.75 23.39
N ALA A 240 27.21 5.60 24.33
CA ALA A 240 26.32 4.49 24.66
C ALA A 240 25.56 3.77 23.52
N ASP A 241 25.08 2.56 23.84
CA ASP A 241 23.97 1.80 23.22
C ASP A 241 23.22 2.55 22.11
N ALA A 242 23.71 2.40 20.87
CA ALA A 242 22.95 2.73 19.69
C ALA A 242 22.24 1.46 19.22
N GLU A 243 21.02 1.24 19.73
CA GLU A 243 20.01 0.53 18.95
C GLU A 243 19.81 1.34 17.67
N GLU A 244 20.49 0.95 16.58
CA GLU A 244 20.30 1.56 15.26
C GLU A 244 18.85 1.34 14.81
N LYS A 245 18.05 2.40 14.98
CA LYS A 245 16.64 2.49 14.60
C LYS A 245 16.53 2.55 13.07
N ILE A 246 16.27 1.41 12.45
CA ILE A 246 15.84 1.34 11.04
C ILE A 246 14.35 1.66 11.00
N SER A 247 13.98 2.93 10.84
CA SER A 247 12.56 3.34 10.75
C SER A 247 12.07 3.30 9.31
N VAL A 248 11.11 2.42 9.02
CA VAL A 248 10.40 2.41 7.74
C VAL A 248 9.42 3.58 7.69
N GLN A 249 9.61 4.57 6.81
CA GLN A 249 8.52 5.47 6.43
C GLN A 249 7.55 4.73 5.52
N THR A 250 6.62 4.01 6.13
CA THR A 250 5.51 3.36 5.44
C THR A 250 4.55 4.44 4.94
N ASN A 251 4.17 4.39 3.67
CA ASN A 251 3.23 5.35 3.11
C ASN A 251 1.81 4.79 3.20
N GLU A 252 1.18 4.95 4.37
CA GLU A 252 -0.14 4.40 4.67
C GLU A 252 -1.21 4.88 3.68
N ALA A 253 -1.07 6.10 3.16
CA ALA A 253 -1.98 6.65 2.15
C ALA A 253 -1.95 5.85 0.84
N ILE A 254 -0.78 5.36 0.44
CA ILE A 254 -0.61 4.52 -0.76
C ILE A 254 -1.23 3.14 -0.55
N LEU A 255 -0.99 2.53 0.61
CA LEU A 255 -1.58 1.23 0.93
C LEU A 255 -3.10 1.32 1.09
N LEU A 256 -3.60 2.43 1.62
CA LEU A 256 -5.03 2.69 1.70
C LEU A 256 -5.63 2.84 0.31
N ALA A 257 -4.97 3.57 -0.58
CA ALA A 257 -5.40 3.69 -1.97
C ALA A 257 -5.43 2.33 -2.69
N LEU A 258 -4.41 1.50 -2.49
CA LEU A 258 -4.35 0.14 -3.04
C LEU A 258 -5.49 -0.72 -2.50
N TYR A 259 -5.75 -0.66 -1.19
CA TYR A 259 -6.85 -1.36 -0.57
C TYR A 259 -8.19 -0.93 -1.17
N GLU A 260 -8.47 0.37 -1.28
CA GLU A 260 -9.72 0.87 -1.84
C GLU A 260 -9.89 0.46 -3.30
N ALA A 261 -8.83 0.55 -4.11
CA ALA A 261 -8.85 0.12 -5.51
C ALA A 261 -9.20 -1.38 -5.63
N VAL A 262 -8.50 -2.23 -4.87
CA VAL A 262 -8.72 -3.68 -4.87
C VAL A 262 -10.08 -4.07 -4.31
N HIS A 263 -10.55 -3.38 -3.27
CA HIS A 263 -11.80 -3.71 -2.58
C HIS A 263 -13.04 -3.25 -3.35
N LEU A 264 -12.99 -2.07 -3.96
CA LEU A 264 -14.16 -1.44 -4.59
C LEU A 264 -14.36 -1.88 -6.04
N ASN A 265 -13.30 -2.27 -6.75
CA ASN A 265 -13.40 -2.55 -8.18
C ASN A 265 -12.70 -3.87 -8.54
N ARG A 266 -13.50 -4.83 -9.01
CA ARG A 266 -13.05 -6.19 -9.37
C ARG A 266 -12.11 -6.21 -10.58
N ASN A 267 -12.21 -5.22 -11.48
CA ASN A 267 -11.30 -5.09 -12.62
C ASN A 267 -9.87 -4.75 -12.17
N PHE A 268 -9.67 -4.16 -10.99
CA PHE A 268 -8.30 -4.00 -10.45
C PHE A 268 -7.63 -5.33 -10.18
N ILE A 269 -8.38 -6.33 -9.72
CA ILE A 269 -7.82 -7.65 -9.46
C ILE A 269 -7.41 -8.34 -10.77
N THR A 270 -8.21 -8.20 -11.83
CA THR A 270 -7.86 -8.75 -13.15
C THR A 270 -6.62 -8.07 -13.72
N VAL A 271 -6.49 -6.76 -13.57
CA VAL A 271 -5.31 -5.99 -13.99
C VAL A 271 -4.07 -6.36 -13.17
N LEU A 272 -4.21 -6.57 -11.85
CA LEU A 272 -3.13 -7.01 -10.97
C LEU A 272 -2.63 -8.43 -11.32
N ALA A 273 -3.52 -9.25 -11.88
CA ALA A 273 -3.24 -10.59 -12.37
C ALA A 273 -2.69 -10.62 -13.80
N GLN A 274 -2.70 -9.51 -14.55
CA GLN A 274 -2.12 -9.48 -15.89
C GLN A 274 -0.62 -9.16 -15.83
N VAL A 275 0.15 -9.72 -16.76
CA VAL A 275 1.58 -9.45 -16.90
C VAL A 275 1.76 -8.00 -17.34
N GLY A 276 2.30 -7.16 -16.46
CA GLY A 276 2.55 -5.75 -16.72
C GLY A 276 3.48 -5.54 -17.93
N ILE A 277 3.09 -4.59 -18.79
CA ILE A 277 3.94 -3.97 -19.81
C ILE A 277 5.27 -3.53 -19.16
N PRO A 278 6.43 -3.66 -19.83
CA PRO A 278 7.73 -3.37 -19.26
C PRO A 278 7.75 -2.02 -18.54
N PRO A 279 8.41 -1.92 -17.37
CA PRO A 279 8.71 -0.62 -16.83
C PRO A 279 9.63 0.07 -17.84
N TRP A 280 9.34 1.33 -18.14
CA TRP A 280 10.07 2.18 -19.08
C TRP A 280 9.70 1.93 -20.56
N GLY A 281 9.16 2.98 -21.19
CA GLY A 281 8.69 2.98 -22.57
C GLY A 281 9.81 2.75 -23.59
N LEU A 282 10.25 1.51 -23.74
CA LEU A 282 10.82 1.07 -25.00
C LEU A 282 9.67 0.68 -25.94
N PRO A 283 9.65 1.19 -27.19
CA PRO A 283 8.72 0.70 -28.19
C PRO A 283 9.01 -0.79 -28.41
N SER A 284 7.95 -1.60 -28.38
CA SER A 284 8.00 -2.99 -28.82
C SER A 284 8.69 -3.08 -30.19
N PRO A 285 9.69 -3.96 -30.39
CA PRO A 285 10.29 -4.12 -31.71
C PRO A 285 9.20 -4.60 -32.69
N PRO A 286 9.19 -4.09 -33.93
CA PRO A 286 8.19 -4.49 -34.91
C PRO A 286 8.33 -5.98 -35.20
N ALA A 287 7.20 -6.69 -35.22
CA ALA A 287 7.13 -8.08 -35.64
C ALA A 287 7.64 -8.19 -37.09
N SER A 288 8.82 -8.76 -37.29
CA SER A 288 9.33 -9.08 -38.62
C SER A 288 8.69 -10.38 -39.12
N ASN A 289 7.70 -10.24 -40.00
CA ASN A 289 7.30 -11.30 -40.90
C ASN A 289 8.31 -11.42 -42.05
N GLU A 290 8.47 -12.67 -42.49
CA GLU A 290 8.86 -13.17 -43.82
C GLU A 290 10.19 -13.94 -43.93
N ALA A 291 10.01 -15.13 -44.49
CA ALA A 291 10.99 -16.15 -44.80
C ALA A 291 11.71 -15.89 -46.13
N GLY A 292 12.95 -16.37 -46.28
CA GLY A 292 13.65 -16.37 -47.57
C GLY A 292 15.06 -16.96 -47.51
N THR A 293 15.17 -18.19 -48.01
CA THR A 293 16.32 -19.03 -48.35
C THR A 293 17.54 -18.36 -49.02
N GLY A 294 18.76 -18.88 -48.77
CA GLY A 294 19.90 -18.78 -49.70
C GLY A 294 21.29 -18.90 -49.04
N SER A 295 22.19 -19.69 -49.63
CA SER A 295 23.39 -20.30 -49.05
C SER A 295 24.73 -19.60 -49.38
N SER A 296 25.75 -19.91 -48.55
CA SER A 296 27.21 -20.10 -48.83
C SER A 296 28.08 -18.93 -49.36
N ASP A 297 29.13 -18.52 -48.61
CA ASP A 297 30.54 -18.93 -48.81
C ASP A 297 31.57 -18.12 -47.96
N VAL A 298 32.82 -18.63 -47.92
CA VAL A 298 33.87 -18.52 -46.89
C VAL A 298 35.06 -17.61 -47.28
N THR A 299 35.89 -17.22 -46.29
CA THR A 299 37.24 -16.55 -46.30
C THR A 299 37.27 -15.02 -46.45
N SER A 300 38.09 -14.19 -45.78
CA SER A 300 39.48 -14.32 -45.28
C SER A 300 39.84 -13.28 -44.17
N LEU A 301 41.05 -13.44 -43.61
CA LEU A 301 41.67 -12.94 -42.37
C LEU A 301 42.25 -11.48 -42.40
N ASP A 302 42.53 -10.97 -41.18
CA ASP A 302 43.52 -9.95 -40.72
C ASP A 302 43.12 -8.46 -40.55
N SER A 303 43.01 -7.97 -39.29
CA SER A 303 44.08 -7.20 -38.60
C SER A 303 43.66 -6.53 -37.25
N ALA A 304 44.44 -6.86 -36.19
CA ALA A 304 44.79 -6.12 -34.95
C ALA A 304 43.73 -5.71 -33.87
N PRO A 305 44.13 -5.64 -32.58
CA PRO A 305 43.23 -5.76 -31.44
C PRO A 305 42.78 -4.40 -30.88
N ALA A 306 41.47 -4.17 -30.84
CA ALA A 306 40.88 -3.15 -29.98
C ALA A 306 40.17 -3.86 -28.83
N VAL A 307 40.77 -3.77 -27.64
CA VAL A 307 40.17 -4.17 -26.37
C VAL A 307 38.92 -3.31 -26.15
N MET A 308 37.74 -3.84 -26.46
CA MET A 308 36.48 -3.27 -26.00
C MET A 308 35.57 -4.42 -25.61
N ASN A 309 35.35 -4.53 -24.30
CA ASN A 309 34.51 -5.52 -23.64
C ASN A 309 33.15 -5.67 -24.32
N THR A 310 32.99 -6.69 -25.17
CA THR A 310 31.70 -7.36 -25.35
C THR A 310 31.52 -8.35 -24.20
N SER A 311 31.37 -7.79 -22.99
CA SER A 311 30.49 -8.44 -22.03
C SER A 311 29.09 -8.07 -22.50
N GLU A 312 28.50 -8.95 -23.32
CA GLU A 312 27.07 -9.13 -23.31
C GLU A 312 26.68 -9.33 -21.85
N LEU A 313 26.31 -8.22 -21.19
CA LEU A 313 25.69 -8.25 -19.89
C LEU A 313 24.40 -9.01 -20.11
N LEU A 314 24.44 -10.30 -19.75
CA LEU A 314 23.30 -11.14 -19.44
C LEU A 314 22.37 -10.31 -18.57
N LEU A 315 21.42 -9.62 -19.22
CA LEU A 315 20.39 -8.86 -18.55
C LEU A 315 19.58 -9.87 -17.76
N ASP A 316 19.57 -9.67 -16.44
CA ASP A 316 18.90 -10.51 -15.47
C ASP A 316 17.43 -10.71 -15.91
N PRO A 317 16.94 -11.96 -16.08
CA PRO A 317 15.57 -12.22 -16.56
C PRO A 317 14.47 -11.60 -15.68
N ASN A 318 14.81 -11.12 -14.48
CA ASN A 318 13.91 -10.33 -13.62
C ASN A 318 13.58 -8.93 -14.17
N VAL A 319 14.31 -8.43 -15.17
CA VAL A 319 14.07 -7.10 -15.77
C VAL A 319 13.01 -7.16 -16.87
N GLN A 320 12.64 -8.34 -17.37
CA GLN A 320 11.89 -8.47 -18.63
C GLN A 320 10.36 -8.50 -18.53
N THR A 321 9.71 -8.39 -17.36
CA THR A 321 8.24 -8.20 -17.26
C THR A 321 7.86 -7.92 -15.80
N GLY A 322 7.67 -6.65 -15.45
CA GLY A 322 7.35 -6.25 -14.07
C GLY A 322 5.92 -6.61 -13.70
N ASN A 323 5.66 -7.84 -13.27
CA ASN A 323 4.35 -8.19 -12.74
C ASN A 323 4.11 -7.41 -11.43
N LEU A 324 3.04 -6.61 -11.44
CA LEU A 324 2.67 -5.69 -10.37
C LEU A 324 2.48 -6.40 -9.01
N LEU A 325 1.89 -7.60 -9.03
CA LEU A 325 1.73 -8.40 -7.82
C LEU A 325 3.07 -8.87 -7.24
N ILE A 326 4.09 -9.15 -8.05
CA ILE A 326 5.43 -9.50 -7.55
C ILE A 326 6.01 -8.35 -6.72
N THR A 327 5.91 -7.13 -7.23
CA THR A 327 6.36 -5.93 -6.51
C THR A 327 5.62 -5.76 -5.19
N PHE A 328 4.31 -6.00 -5.17
CA PHE A 328 3.53 -5.96 -3.93
C PHE A 328 3.96 -7.04 -2.92
N LEU A 329 4.22 -8.27 -3.37
CA LEU A 329 4.69 -9.35 -2.49
C LEU A 329 6.08 -9.08 -1.92
N LYS A 330 6.99 -8.53 -2.73
CA LYS A 330 8.31 -8.06 -2.28
C LYS A 330 8.17 -6.97 -1.22
N TYR A 331 7.31 -5.99 -1.46
CA TYR A 331 7.00 -4.94 -0.48
C TYR A 331 6.45 -5.50 0.84
N CYS A 332 5.47 -6.41 0.76
CA CYS A 332 4.92 -7.07 1.94
C CYS A 332 5.99 -7.79 2.74
N SER A 333 6.93 -8.47 2.08
CA SER A 333 8.03 -9.19 2.74
C SER A 333 8.96 -8.31 3.57
N ILE A 334 8.99 -7.01 3.28
CA ILE A 334 9.76 -6.01 4.04
C ILE A 334 8.91 -5.42 5.16
N VAL A 335 7.71 -4.92 4.84
CA VAL A 335 6.85 -4.22 5.82
C VAL A 335 6.44 -5.15 6.95
N MET A 336 6.18 -6.42 6.64
CA MET A 336 5.77 -7.39 7.63
C MET A 336 6.88 -7.81 8.59
N GLN A 337 8.14 -7.37 8.44
CA GLN A 337 9.23 -7.78 9.35
C GLN A 337 9.41 -6.87 10.56
N ASP A 338 8.95 -5.62 10.47
CA ASP A 338 9.11 -4.65 11.55
C ASP A 338 7.74 -4.21 12.03
N THR A 339 7.19 -4.96 12.97
CA THR A 339 5.88 -4.69 13.57
C THR A 339 5.99 -4.15 15.00
N LYS A 340 7.12 -3.52 15.36
CA LYS A 340 7.37 -3.04 16.74
C LYS A 340 6.57 -1.78 17.08
N ASP A 341 6.39 -0.90 16.11
CA ASP A 341 5.66 0.36 16.31
C ASP A 341 4.22 0.23 15.79
N GLU A 342 3.27 0.95 16.42
CA GLU A 342 1.84 0.89 16.07
C GLU A 342 1.57 1.23 14.60
N HIS A 343 2.24 2.27 14.07
CA HIS A 343 2.13 2.65 12.65
C HIS A 343 2.58 1.53 11.70
N ARG A 344 3.70 0.86 12.02
CA ARG A 344 4.19 -0.24 11.18
C ARG A 344 3.34 -1.50 11.33
N LEU A 345 2.80 -1.75 12.52
CA LEU A 345 1.81 -2.78 12.76
C LEU A 345 0.54 -2.54 11.92
N ASN A 346 0.07 -1.29 11.82
CA ASN A 346 -1.07 -0.91 10.99
C ASN A 346 -0.78 -1.11 9.50
N SER A 347 0.42 -0.76 9.06
CA SER A 347 0.86 -1.00 7.68
C SER A 347 0.91 -2.50 7.34
N ALA A 348 1.47 -3.34 8.23
CA ALA A 348 1.46 -4.79 8.07
C ALA A 348 0.03 -5.36 8.06
N ARG A 349 -0.86 -4.82 8.91
CA ARG A 349 -2.28 -5.17 8.92
C ARG A 349 -2.93 -4.88 7.57
N LEU A 350 -2.67 -3.70 6.99
CA LEU A 350 -3.24 -3.30 5.72
C LEU A 350 -2.73 -4.18 4.57
N CYS A 351 -1.45 -4.54 4.55
CA CYS A 351 -0.91 -5.52 3.61
C CYS A 351 -1.63 -6.87 3.69
N LEU A 352 -1.88 -7.41 4.89
CA LEU A 352 -2.63 -8.64 5.07
C LEU A 352 -4.10 -8.51 4.64
N ILE A 353 -4.72 -7.35 4.83
CA ILE A 353 -6.09 -7.09 4.36
C ILE A 353 -6.13 -7.11 2.83
N ILE A 354 -5.20 -6.45 2.15
CA ILE A 354 -5.12 -6.45 0.68
C ILE A 354 -4.89 -7.87 0.16
N LEU A 355 -3.95 -8.63 0.74
CA LEU A 355 -3.73 -10.03 0.39
C LEU A 355 -4.96 -10.90 0.66
N THR A 356 -5.77 -10.57 1.66
CA THR A 356 -7.03 -11.25 1.94
C THR A 356 -8.04 -11.02 0.81
N CYS A 357 -8.17 -9.79 0.31
CA CYS A 357 -9.03 -9.48 -0.84
C CYS A 357 -8.57 -10.23 -2.10
N ILE A 358 -7.27 -10.26 -2.37
CA ILE A 358 -6.69 -11.01 -3.50
C ILE A 358 -6.96 -12.52 -3.34
N ALA A 359 -6.80 -13.08 -2.15
CA ALA A 359 -7.04 -14.50 -1.89
C ALA A 359 -8.53 -14.89 -1.88
N GLU A 360 -9.46 -13.95 -1.78
CA GLU A 360 -10.90 -14.19 -1.91
C GLU A 360 -11.39 -14.15 -3.36
N ASP A 361 -10.71 -13.41 -4.23
CA ASP A 361 -11.15 -13.22 -5.59
C ASP A 361 -10.83 -14.44 -6.48
N GLN A 362 -11.83 -14.85 -7.29
CA GLN A 362 -11.73 -16.04 -8.13
C GLN A 362 -10.76 -15.86 -9.31
N TYR A 363 -10.68 -14.67 -9.90
CA TYR A 363 -9.77 -14.39 -11.02
C TYR A 363 -8.32 -14.27 -10.55
N ALA A 364 -8.08 -13.57 -9.45
CA ALA A 364 -6.77 -13.55 -8.79
C ALA A 364 -6.29 -14.97 -8.51
N ASN A 365 -7.13 -15.81 -7.90
CA ASN A 365 -6.75 -17.18 -7.58
C ASN A 365 -6.48 -18.02 -8.83
N THR A 366 -7.20 -17.78 -9.93
CA THR A 366 -6.95 -18.47 -11.21
C THR A 366 -5.55 -18.16 -11.72
N PHE A 367 -5.15 -16.88 -11.70
CA PHE A 367 -3.81 -16.45 -12.09
C PHE A 367 -2.72 -16.90 -11.11
N LEU A 368 -2.94 -16.75 -9.81
CA LEU A 368 -1.99 -17.14 -8.75
C LEU A 368 -1.59 -18.62 -8.81
N HIS A 369 -2.53 -19.47 -9.24
CA HIS A 369 -2.40 -20.93 -9.29
C HIS A 369 -2.13 -21.46 -10.71
N ASP A 370 -1.92 -20.59 -11.71
CA ASP A 370 -1.64 -21.02 -13.08
C ASP A 370 -0.23 -21.62 -13.17
N ASP A 371 -0.16 -22.92 -13.47
CA ASP A 371 1.09 -23.68 -13.58
C ASP A 371 1.91 -23.29 -14.81
N ASN A 372 1.29 -22.64 -15.80
CA ASN A 372 1.97 -22.12 -16.99
C ASN A 372 2.68 -20.79 -16.71
N MET A 373 2.29 -20.08 -15.64
CA MET A 373 2.82 -18.76 -15.29
C MET A 373 3.76 -18.87 -14.09
N ASN A 374 5.03 -19.12 -14.39
CA ASN A 374 6.06 -19.33 -13.38
C ASN A 374 6.95 -18.10 -13.21
N PHE A 375 7.07 -17.63 -11.96
CA PHE A 375 7.81 -16.40 -11.63
C PHE A 375 8.88 -16.66 -10.58
N ARG A 376 9.95 -15.86 -10.61
CA ARG A 376 10.94 -15.80 -9.53
C ARG A 376 10.63 -14.63 -8.62
N VAL A 377 10.23 -14.94 -7.39
CA VAL A 377 9.91 -13.93 -6.38
C VAL A 377 10.93 -13.99 -5.25
N ASN A 378 11.80 -12.98 -5.21
CA ASN A 378 12.80 -12.82 -4.16
C ASN A 378 12.14 -12.10 -2.98
N LEU A 379 11.64 -12.87 -2.01
CA LEU A 379 11.10 -12.32 -0.77
C LEU A 379 12.23 -11.97 0.18
N HIS A 380 12.15 -10.80 0.81
CA HIS A 380 13.05 -10.42 1.89
C HIS A 380 12.80 -11.35 3.09
N ARG A 381 13.89 -11.83 3.69
CA ARG A 381 13.89 -12.88 4.71
C ARG A 381 14.65 -12.39 5.93
N MET A 382 14.06 -12.51 7.12
CA MET A 382 14.69 -11.98 8.33
C MET A 382 15.97 -12.79 8.65
N PRO A 383 17.10 -12.12 8.95
CA PRO A 383 18.30 -12.81 9.38
C PRO A 383 18.07 -13.45 10.76
N MET A 384 18.02 -14.78 10.81
CA MET A 384 17.89 -15.54 12.06
C MET A 384 19.20 -16.26 12.38
N ARG A 385 19.57 -16.34 13.67
CA ARG A 385 20.86 -16.92 14.13
C ARG A 385 21.12 -18.36 13.66
N HIS A 386 20.05 -19.13 13.41
CA HIS A 386 20.15 -20.52 12.93
C HIS A 386 19.93 -20.66 11.42
N ARG A 387 19.66 -19.57 10.72
CA ARG A 387 19.52 -19.55 9.26
C ARG A 387 20.93 -19.40 8.68
N LYS A 388 21.45 -20.46 8.05
CA LYS A 388 22.66 -20.35 7.22
C LYS A 388 22.42 -19.22 6.22
N LYS A 389 23.35 -18.24 6.11
CA LYS A 389 23.34 -17.26 5.01
C LYS A 389 23.17 -18.07 3.73
N SER A 390 22.03 -17.92 3.07
CA SER A 390 21.71 -18.65 1.87
C SER A 390 22.65 -18.16 0.78
N ALA A 391 23.78 -18.84 0.62
CA ALA A 391 24.49 -18.84 -0.64
C ALA A 391 23.49 -19.32 -1.70
N ASP A 392 23.16 -18.45 -2.64
CA ASP A 392 22.52 -18.69 -3.93
C ASP A 392 21.87 -20.07 -4.12
N LYS A 393 20.78 -20.34 -3.38
CA LYS A 393 19.82 -21.32 -3.87
C LYS A 393 19.04 -20.60 -4.96
N SER A 394 19.33 -20.93 -6.22
CA SER A 394 18.56 -20.45 -7.37
C SER A 394 17.07 -20.56 -7.05
N ILE A 395 16.40 -19.41 -6.86
CA ILE A 395 14.99 -19.40 -6.48
C ILE A 395 14.21 -20.03 -7.64
N PRO A 396 13.49 -21.14 -7.40
CA PRO A 396 12.80 -21.83 -8.47
C PRO A 396 11.69 -20.94 -9.02
N SER A 397 11.54 -20.92 -10.35
CA SER A 397 10.38 -20.35 -11.00
C SER A 397 9.17 -21.24 -10.68
N ARG A 398 8.13 -20.67 -10.09
CA ARG A 398 6.93 -21.39 -9.63
C ARG A 398 5.70 -20.48 -9.66
N PRO A 399 4.48 -21.03 -9.55
CA PRO A 399 3.26 -20.21 -9.52
C PRO A 399 3.28 -19.22 -8.36
N LEU A 400 2.67 -18.04 -8.56
CA LEU A 400 2.74 -16.94 -7.58
C LEU A 400 2.14 -17.29 -6.22
N VAL A 401 1.16 -18.21 -6.15
CA VAL A 401 0.62 -18.69 -4.89
C VAL A 401 1.71 -19.21 -3.95
N CYS A 402 2.77 -19.81 -4.47
CA CYS A 402 3.89 -20.28 -3.66
C CYS A 402 4.61 -19.13 -2.95
N ALA A 403 4.72 -17.96 -3.58
CA ALA A 403 5.29 -16.77 -2.95
C ALA A 403 4.36 -16.20 -1.88
N VAL A 404 3.04 -16.26 -2.08
CA VAL A 404 2.06 -15.87 -1.04
C VAL A 404 2.16 -16.80 0.17
N LEU A 405 2.23 -18.12 -0.06
CA LEU A 405 2.40 -19.11 1.01
C LEU A 405 3.73 -18.92 1.75
N ASP A 406 4.83 -18.72 1.04
CA ASP A 406 6.13 -18.43 1.64
C ASP A 406 6.13 -17.18 2.51
N LEU A 407 5.44 -16.11 2.07
CA LEU A 407 5.27 -14.90 2.85
C LEU A 407 4.50 -15.17 4.15
N MET A 408 3.44 -15.97 4.09
CA MET A 408 2.67 -16.36 5.29
C MET A 408 3.52 -17.22 6.24
N VAL A 409 4.27 -18.19 5.71
CA VAL A 409 5.19 -19.04 6.49
C VAL A 409 6.28 -18.20 7.15
N GLU A 410 6.92 -17.30 6.40
CA GLU A 410 7.95 -16.41 6.92
C GLU A 410 7.40 -15.54 8.05
N PHE A 411 6.22 -14.95 7.88
CA PHE A 411 5.55 -14.17 8.93
C PHE A 411 5.32 -15.03 10.20
N MET A 412 4.75 -16.23 10.05
CA MET A 412 4.46 -17.12 11.18
C MET A 412 5.71 -17.48 11.97
N VAL A 413 6.82 -17.75 11.27
CA VAL A 413 8.09 -18.18 11.89
C VAL A 413 8.81 -17.02 12.58
N THR A 414 8.73 -15.80 12.03
CA THR A 414 9.51 -14.64 12.51
C THR A 414 8.82 -13.86 13.63
N HIS A 415 7.49 -13.97 13.78
CA HIS A 415 6.70 -13.14 14.71
C HIS A 415 6.24 -13.87 15.99
N MET A 416 6.89 -14.98 16.35
CA MET A 416 6.71 -15.66 17.64
C MET A 416 7.42 -14.89 18.77
N MET A 417 6.90 -13.71 19.11
CA MET A 417 7.50 -12.76 20.03
C MET A 417 6.63 -12.48 21.27
N LYS A 418 7.21 -11.82 22.29
CA LYS A 418 6.53 -11.50 23.56
C LYS A 418 5.26 -10.67 23.33
N GLU A 419 5.34 -9.65 22.48
CA GLU A 419 4.18 -8.86 22.05
C GLU A 419 3.49 -9.54 20.88
N PHE A 420 2.78 -10.61 21.17
CA PHE A 420 2.18 -11.46 20.15
C PHE A 420 1.12 -10.70 19.31
N PRO A 421 1.30 -10.54 17.98
CA PRO A 421 0.39 -9.77 17.12
C PRO A 421 -0.80 -10.65 16.69
N MET A 422 -1.70 -10.94 17.64
CA MET A 422 -2.83 -11.88 17.46
C MET A 422 -3.69 -11.59 16.22
N ASP A 423 -4.05 -10.32 15.96
CA ASP A 423 -4.87 -9.94 14.80
C ASP A 423 -4.18 -10.27 13.47
N LEU A 424 -2.86 -10.06 13.37
CA LEU A 424 -2.10 -10.38 12.16
C LEU A 424 -2.01 -11.90 11.94
N TYR A 425 -1.82 -12.69 12.99
CA TYR A 425 -1.83 -14.16 12.89
C TYR A 425 -3.17 -14.72 12.43
N VAL A 426 -4.29 -14.16 12.91
CA VAL A 426 -5.63 -14.55 12.45
C VAL A 426 -5.76 -14.32 10.94
N ARG A 427 -5.37 -13.14 10.45
CA ARG A 427 -5.41 -12.82 9.00
C ARG A 427 -4.48 -13.72 8.19
N CYS A 428 -3.27 -13.96 8.68
CA CYS A 428 -2.29 -14.84 8.03
C CYS A 428 -2.84 -16.26 7.85
N VAL A 429 -3.41 -16.87 8.91
CA VAL A 429 -4.02 -18.20 8.82
C VAL A 429 -5.28 -18.19 7.92
N GLN A 430 -6.06 -17.10 7.91
CA GLN A 430 -7.20 -16.95 6.99
C GLN A 430 -6.78 -16.95 5.52
N ILE A 431 -5.70 -16.25 5.16
CA ILE A 431 -5.18 -16.23 3.80
C ILE A 431 -4.79 -17.66 3.38
N VAL A 432 -4.00 -18.36 4.21
CA VAL A 432 -3.60 -19.75 3.94
C VAL A 432 -4.82 -20.65 3.75
N HIS A 433 -5.82 -20.54 4.64
CA HIS A 433 -7.06 -21.32 4.55
C HIS A 433 -7.82 -21.05 3.24
N LYS A 434 -7.93 -19.79 2.82
CA LYS A 434 -8.63 -19.42 1.58
C LYS A 434 -7.93 -19.98 0.35
N LEU A 435 -6.60 -19.88 0.28
CA LEU A 435 -5.81 -20.45 -0.82
C LEU A 435 -6.01 -21.98 -0.89
N ILE A 436 -5.96 -22.67 0.25
CA ILE A 436 -6.20 -24.13 0.28
C ILE A 436 -7.65 -24.48 -0.09
N CYS A 437 -8.63 -23.69 0.34
CA CYS A 437 -10.02 -23.88 -0.08
C CYS A 437 -10.18 -23.73 -1.60
N TYR A 438 -9.50 -22.77 -2.23
CA TYR A 438 -9.47 -22.63 -3.67
C TYR A 438 -8.85 -23.86 -4.35
N GLN A 439 -7.69 -24.31 -3.87
CA GLN A 439 -7.02 -25.51 -4.39
C GLN A 439 -7.90 -26.74 -4.29
N LYS A 440 -8.56 -26.96 -3.15
CA LYS A 440 -9.56 -28.03 -2.98
C LYS A 440 -10.71 -27.90 -3.98
N LYS A 441 -11.32 -26.71 -4.09
CA LYS A 441 -12.49 -26.45 -4.96
C LYS A 441 -12.16 -26.72 -6.43
N CYS A 442 -11.00 -26.24 -6.88
CA CYS A 442 -10.57 -26.34 -8.28
C CYS A 442 -9.68 -27.57 -8.55
N ARG A 443 -9.42 -28.41 -7.54
CA ARG A 443 -8.53 -29.59 -7.58
C ARG A 443 -7.13 -29.26 -8.12
N VAL A 444 -6.60 -28.10 -7.75
CA VAL A 444 -5.25 -27.68 -8.13
C VAL A 444 -4.23 -28.42 -7.29
N ARG A 445 -3.35 -29.18 -7.94
CA ARG A 445 -2.25 -29.91 -7.28
C ARG A 445 -0.97 -29.10 -7.30
N LEU A 446 -0.77 -28.30 -6.26
CA LEU A 446 0.38 -27.40 -6.19
C LEU A 446 1.65 -28.13 -5.71
N HIS A 447 2.71 -28.03 -6.52
CA HIS A 447 4.06 -28.50 -6.15
C HIS A 447 4.72 -27.50 -5.19
N TYR A 448 4.47 -27.67 -3.90
CA TYR A 448 4.94 -26.78 -2.82
C TYR A 448 5.68 -27.54 -1.72
N THR A 449 6.53 -26.85 -0.95
CA THR A 449 7.23 -27.36 0.23
C THR A 449 6.30 -27.44 1.45
N TRP A 450 5.23 -28.23 1.34
CA TRP A 450 4.16 -28.33 2.34
C TRP A 450 4.63 -28.58 3.78
N ARG A 451 5.73 -29.34 3.95
CA ARG A 451 6.37 -29.56 5.26
C ARG A 451 6.72 -28.27 6.00
N GLU A 452 7.16 -27.23 5.29
CA GLU A 452 7.51 -25.94 5.90
C GLU A 452 6.27 -25.25 6.46
N LEU A 453 5.15 -25.28 5.73
CA LEU A 453 3.88 -24.75 6.19
C LEU A 453 3.35 -25.52 7.42
N TRP A 454 3.31 -26.86 7.36
CA TRP A 454 2.85 -27.66 8.49
C TRP A 454 3.71 -27.43 9.73
N SER A 455 5.03 -27.35 9.56
CA SER A 455 5.97 -27.05 10.65
C SER A 455 5.71 -25.67 11.26
N ALA A 456 5.47 -24.64 10.43
CA ALA A 456 5.15 -23.30 10.92
C ALA A 456 3.83 -23.26 11.72
N LEU A 457 2.80 -23.96 11.25
CA LEU A 457 1.51 -24.08 11.93
C LEU A 457 1.62 -24.84 13.27
N ILE A 458 2.37 -25.95 13.30
CA ILE A 458 2.60 -26.70 14.54
C ILE A 458 3.41 -25.87 15.53
N ASN A 459 4.44 -25.14 15.06
CA ASN A 459 5.23 -24.26 15.91
C ASN A 459 4.39 -23.12 16.50
N LEU A 460 3.44 -22.58 15.72
CA LEU A 460 2.47 -21.61 16.22
C LEU A 460 1.61 -22.20 17.35
N LEU A 461 1.04 -23.40 17.16
CA LEU A 461 0.28 -24.06 18.23
C LEU A 461 1.14 -24.31 19.48
N LYS A 462 2.38 -24.78 19.29
CA LYS A 462 3.34 -24.98 20.38
C LYS A 462 3.62 -23.69 21.13
N PHE A 463 3.85 -22.58 20.42
CA PHE A 463 4.07 -21.27 21.01
C PHE A 463 2.87 -20.78 21.82
N LEU A 464 1.65 -20.94 21.31
CA LEU A 464 0.42 -20.54 22.02
C LEU A 464 0.27 -21.28 23.35
N MET A 465 0.59 -22.58 23.39
CA MET A 465 0.52 -23.38 24.61
C MET A 465 1.66 -23.05 25.58
N SER A 466 2.90 -22.91 25.10
CA SER A 466 4.04 -22.57 25.96
C SER A 466 3.89 -21.20 26.64
N ASN A 467 3.09 -20.30 26.06
CA ASN A 467 2.86 -18.94 26.58
C ASN A 467 1.40 -18.73 27.04
N GLU A 468 0.64 -19.80 27.31
CA GLU A 468 -0.79 -19.75 27.62
C GLU A 468 -1.12 -18.74 28.73
N THR A 469 -0.37 -18.79 29.84
CA THR A 469 -0.62 -17.97 31.03
C THR A 469 -0.59 -16.46 30.74
N VAL A 470 0.33 -16.03 29.87
CA VAL A 470 0.48 -14.63 29.46
C VAL A 470 -0.56 -14.26 28.40
N LEU A 471 -0.77 -15.13 27.41
CA LEU A 471 -1.61 -14.82 26.26
C LEU A 471 -3.11 -14.86 26.59
N LEU A 472 -3.56 -15.75 27.49
CA LEU A 472 -4.97 -15.84 27.88
C LEU A 472 -5.49 -14.61 28.61
N GLY A 473 -4.61 -13.85 29.26
CA GLY A 473 -4.96 -12.58 29.89
C GLY A 473 -5.30 -11.49 28.88
N LYS A 474 -4.79 -11.59 27.64
CA LYS A 474 -4.90 -10.54 26.60
C LYS A 474 -5.77 -10.94 25.42
N TYR A 475 -5.79 -12.23 25.05
CA TYR A 475 -6.36 -12.70 23.78
C TYR A 475 -7.18 -13.98 23.94
N ASN A 476 -8.12 -14.20 23.01
CA ASN A 476 -8.76 -15.50 22.84
C ASN A 476 -7.93 -16.42 21.92
N ILE A 477 -6.84 -16.99 22.45
CA ILE A 477 -5.93 -17.86 21.69
C ILE A 477 -6.62 -19.08 21.06
N PHE A 478 -7.77 -19.51 21.61
CA PHE A 478 -8.51 -20.66 21.10
C PHE A 478 -9.12 -20.41 19.73
N THR A 479 -9.46 -19.16 19.39
CA THR A 479 -9.94 -18.84 18.03
C THR A 479 -8.87 -19.14 17.00
N LEU A 480 -7.64 -18.67 17.24
CA LEU A 480 -6.51 -18.92 16.33
C LEU A 480 -6.13 -20.40 16.31
N ALA A 481 -6.06 -21.06 17.47
CA ALA A 481 -5.76 -22.48 17.54
C ALA A 481 -6.80 -23.33 16.78
N LEU A 482 -8.09 -23.01 16.91
CA LEU A 482 -9.16 -23.68 16.18
C LEU A 482 -9.00 -23.50 14.66
N MET A 483 -8.62 -22.32 14.19
CA MET A 483 -8.37 -22.09 12.77
C MET A 483 -7.22 -22.94 12.23
N VAL A 484 -6.14 -23.08 13.00
CA VAL A 484 -5.02 -23.95 12.63
C VAL A 484 -5.43 -25.42 12.62
N VAL A 485 -6.17 -25.89 13.63
CA VAL A 485 -6.69 -27.27 13.68
C VAL A 485 -7.64 -27.54 12.50
N ASN A 486 -8.52 -26.60 12.18
CA ASN A 486 -9.40 -26.73 11.02
C ASN A 486 -8.62 -26.83 9.71
N LEU A 487 -7.49 -26.12 9.60
CA LEU A 487 -6.61 -26.23 8.44
C LEU A 487 -6.02 -27.64 8.30
N PHE A 488 -5.52 -28.22 9.41
CA PHE A 488 -5.08 -29.61 9.42
C PHE A 488 -6.21 -30.58 9.06
N ASN A 489 -7.42 -30.36 9.56
CA ASN A 489 -8.59 -31.17 9.19
C ASN A 489 -8.87 -31.11 7.68
N VAL A 490 -8.68 -29.96 7.03
CA VAL A 490 -8.82 -29.84 5.57
C VAL A 490 -7.76 -30.67 4.85
N PHE A 491 -6.50 -30.63 5.28
CA PHE A 491 -5.44 -31.48 4.73
C PHE A 491 -5.71 -32.98 4.92
N ILE A 492 -6.14 -33.39 6.11
CA ILE A 492 -6.42 -34.79 6.45
C ILE A 492 -7.62 -35.32 5.66
N THR A 493 -8.68 -34.52 5.54
CA THR A 493 -9.97 -34.96 4.97
C THR A 493 -10.00 -34.86 3.45
N TYR A 494 -9.32 -33.87 2.87
CA TYR A 494 -9.44 -33.51 1.45
C TYR A 494 -8.10 -33.39 0.73
N GLY A 495 -6.98 -33.76 1.36
CA GLY A 495 -5.65 -33.61 0.78
C GLY A 495 -5.45 -34.32 -0.57
N ASP A 496 -6.28 -35.31 -0.92
CA ASP A 496 -6.21 -36.12 -2.13
C ASP A 496 -6.64 -35.32 -3.35
N THR A 497 -7.43 -34.28 -3.09
CA THR A 497 -7.91 -33.35 -4.10
C THR A 497 -6.86 -32.31 -4.50
N PHE A 498 -5.87 -31.98 -3.65
CA PHE A 498 -4.96 -30.86 -3.89
C PHE A 498 -3.48 -31.07 -3.50
N LEU A 499 -3.13 -32.09 -2.72
CA LEU A 499 -1.73 -32.46 -2.50
C LEU A 499 -1.18 -33.13 -3.77
N PRO A 500 0.10 -32.89 -4.10
CA PRO A 500 0.65 -33.32 -5.39
C PRO A 500 0.83 -34.83 -5.49
N THR A 501 1.17 -35.51 -4.38
CA THR A 501 1.50 -36.94 -4.38
C THR A 501 1.02 -37.66 -3.11
N PRO A 502 0.84 -38.99 -3.14
CA PRO A 502 0.63 -39.80 -1.93
C PRO A 502 1.77 -39.67 -0.92
N CYS A 503 3.02 -39.50 -1.36
CA CYS A 503 4.15 -39.26 -0.46
C CYS A 503 3.94 -37.99 0.40
N SER A 504 3.28 -36.96 -0.15
CA SER A 504 2.94 -35.75 0.62
C SER A 504 1.96 -36.05 1.76
N TYR A 505 1.09 -37.05 1.60
CA TYR A 505 0.24 -37.54 2.69
C TYR A 505 1.05 -38.24 3.77
N ASP A 506 1.98 -39.10 3.39
CA ASP A 506 2.85 -39.79 4.34
C ASP A 506 3.66 -38.78 5.16
N GLU A 507 4.16 -37.72 4.52
CA GLU A 507 4.85 -36.61 5.20
C GLU A 507 3.93 -35.86 6.17
N LEU A 508 2.67 -35.58 5.79
CA LEU A 508 1.69 -34.94 6.66
C LEU A 508 1.43 -35.79 7.91
N TYR A 509 1.09 -37.06 7.73
CA TYR A 509 0.80 -37.97 8.84
C TYR A 509 2.03 -38.20 9.72
N TYR A 510 3.21 -38.35 9.12
CA TYR A 510 4.47 -38.41 9.86
C TYR A 510 4.62 -37.19 10.77
N GLU A 511 4.37 -35.98 10.27
CA GLU A 511 4.56 -34.77 11.07
C GLU A 511 3.52 -34.60 12.17
N ILE A 512 2.27 -34.99 11.91
CA ILE A 512 1.21 -35.03 12.93
C ILE A 512 1.57 -36.03 14.03
N VAL A 513 1.97 -37.25 13.67
CA VAL A 513 2.35 -38.29 14.64
C VAL A 513 3.59 -37.89 15.42
N ARG A 514 4.62 -37.35 14.75
CA ARG A 514 5.84 -36.86 15.39
C ARG A 514 5.54 -35.78 16.43
N MET A 515 4.55 -34.93 16.15
CA MET A 515 4.18 -33.79 16.99
C MET A 515 2.86 -33.99 17.75
N HIS A 516 2.39 -35.23 17.94
CA HIS A 516 1.08 -35.54 18.54
C HIS A 516 0.85 -34.88 19.91
N GLN A 517 1.90 -34.79 20.73
CA GLN A 517 1.87 -34.15 22.05
C GLN A 517 1.36 -32.70 21.98
N VAL A 518 1.61 -31.99 20.88
CA VAL A 518 1.14 -30.61 20.69
C VAL A 518 -0.39 -30.59 20.63
N PHE A 519 -1.00 -31.54 19.91
CA PHE A 519 -2.44 -31.64 19.75
C PHE A 519 -3.12 -32.17 21.02
N ASP A 520 -2.51 -33.14 21.70
CA ASP A 520 -3.02 -33.68 22.97
C ASP A 520 -3.06 -32.61 24.08
N ASN A 521 -1.99 -31.80 24.16
CA ASN A 521 -1.92 -30.68 25.09
C ASN A 521 -2.98 -29.62 24.76
N LEU A 522 -3.17 -29.30 23.49
CA LEU A 522 -4.19 -28.35 23.05
C LEU A 522 -5.61 -28.83 23.41
N TYR A 523 -5.89 -30.12 23.19
CA TYR A 523 -7.17 -30.73 23.54
C TYR A 523 -7.43 -30.70 25.05
N SER A 524 -6.40 -31.05 25.85
CA SER A 524 -6.47 -31.02 27.31
C SER A 524 -6.73 -29.60 27.84
N MET A 525 -6.02 -28.61 27.29
CA MET A 525 -6.20 -27.19 27.59
C MET A 525 -7.62 -26.70 27.24
N GLY A 526 -8.14 -27.09 26.08
CA GLY A 526 -9.52 -26.79 25.66
C GLY A 526 -10.56 -27.36 26.63
N ASN A 527 -10.40 -28.62 27.03
CA ASN A 527 -11.29 -29.29 27.98
C ASN A 527 -11.24 -28.67 29.37
N ALA A 528 -10.05 -28.35 29.89
CA ALA A 528 -9.90 -27.67 31.18
C ALA A 528 -10.66 -26.33 31.21
N ARG A 529 -10.62 -25.56 30.12
CA ARG A 529 -11.36 -24.29 30.01
C ARG A 529 -12.87 -24.50 29.91
N LEU A 530 -13.35 -25.50 29.17
CA LEU A 530 -14.77 -25.84 29.10
C LEU A 530 -15.33 -26.24 30.47
N ILE A 531 -14.57 -27.04 31.22
CA ILE A 531 -14.92 -27.43 32.60
C ILE A 531 -14.98 -26.18 33.48
N SER A 532 -13.95 -25.32 33.46
CA SER A 532 -13.90 -24.07 34.23
C SER A 532 -15.08 -23.12 33.93
N LYS A 533 -15.47 -22.99 32.65
CA LYS A 533 -16.67 -22.22 32.26
C LYS A 533 -17.95 -22.85 32.83
N ARG A 534 -18.09 -24.18 32.76
CA ARG A 534 -19.26 -24.90 33.31
C ARG A 534 -19.35 -24.78 34.83
N THR A 535 -18.24 -24.80 35.56
CA THR A 535 -18.23 -24.58 37.02
C THR A 535 -18.58 -23.14 37.39
N ARG A 536 -18.08 -22.13 36.65
CA ARG A 536 -18.48 -20.72 36.87
C ARG A 536 -19.97 -20.48 36.60
N VAL A 537 -20.53 -21.10 35.57
CA VAL A 537 -21.97 -20.99 35.25
C VAL A 537 -22.84 -21.73 36.27
N ARG A 538 -22.36 -22.85 36.84
CA ARG A 538 -23.08 -23.57 37.91
C ARG A 538 -23.04 -22.89 39.28
N PHE A 539 -22.08 -21.99 39.53
CA PHE A 539 -21.96 -21.26 40.80
C PHE A 539 -21.77 -19.75 40.57
N PRO A 540 -22.80 -18.99 40.13
CA PRO A 540 -22.67 -17.56 39.87
C PRO A 540 -22.68 -16.68 41.14
N GLY A 541 -22.79 -17.24 42.35
CA GLY A 541 -22.96 -16.42 43.56
C GLY A 541 -22.71 -17.11 44.90
N ARG A 542 -21.45 -17.43 45.23
CA ARG A 542 -20.99 -17.61 46.62
C ARG A 542 -19.68 -16.88 46.84
N ALA A 543 -19.74 -15.55 46.77
CA ALA A 543 -18.70 -14.67 47.29
C ALA A 543 -19.35 -13.33 47.67
N LYS A 544 -20.02 -13.33 48.83
CA LYS A 544 -20.22 -12.20 49.75
C LYS A 544 -21.02 -12.72 50.96
N SER A 545 -20.28 -13.16 51.98
CA SER A 545 -20.58 -12.90 53.39
C SER A 545 -19.25 -12.91 54.14
#